data_AF-A0A413WK17-F1
#
_entry.id   AF-A0A413WK17-F1
#
_cell.length_a   1.000
_cell.length_b   1.000
_cell.length_c   1.000
_cell.angle_alpha   90.00
_cell.angle_beta   90.00
_cell.angle_gamma   90.00
#
_symmetry.space_group_name_H-M   'P 1'
#
loop_
_entity.id
_entity.type
_entity.pdbx_description
1 polymer ?
#
loop_
_entity_poly.entity_id
_entity_poly.type
_entity_poly.pdbx_seq_one_letter_code
_entity_poly.pdbx_strand_id
1 'polypeptide(L)'
;MTVGDESYLILHQSVFQMMPDEIRRQLTFEYAEVWEEWTASCIPATCPDHVRRLANTFPLTSGSNCLAATLFAVTGAEWMATQWVHPGTFLQTLGQAGYIRIESETTEREDVLTFIDEAGRVQHATYCIGAGLFFNKNGQTLFNPWKLIQQHELFEAWGDYTCQTYRRP
;
A
#
# COMPACT_ATOMS: atom_id res chain seq x y z
N MET A 1 20.74 21.64 29.55
CA MET A 1 19.81 20.59 29.08
C MET A 1 20.49 19.90 27.91
N THR A 2 21.05 18.72 28.14
CA THR A 2 21.65 17.89 27.10
C THR A 2 20.53 17.21 26.32
N VAL A 3 20.34 17.65 25.07
CA VAL A 3 19.66 16.86 24.05
C VAL A 3 20.62 15.72 23.70
N GLY A 4 20.13 14.48 23.66
CA GLY A 4 20.93 13.25 23.63
C GLY A 4 22.00 13.23 22.53
N ASP A 5 23.14 12.63 22.87
CA ASP A 5 24.31 12.46 22.02
C ASP A 5 24.08 11.28 21.06
N GLU A 6 23.13 11.42 20.13
CA GLU A 6 22.85 10.40 19.12
C GLU A 6 23.94 10.43 18.04
N SER A 7 24.65 9.31 17.89
CA SER A 7 25.63 9.12 16.81
C SER A 7 24.93 8.56 15.57
N TYR A 8 24.96 9.30 14.47
CA TYR A 8 24.41 8.86 13.18
C TYR A 8 25.50 8.25 12.29
N LEU A 9 25.21 7.09 11.69
CA LEU A 9 26.01 6.52 10.61
C LEU A 9 25.42 6.96 9.27
N ILE A 10 26.19 7.71 8.47
CA ILE A 10 25.77 8.14 7.13
C ILE A 10 26.42 7.24 6.09
N LEU A 11 25.61 6.48 5.35
CA LEU A 11 26.08 5.66 4.25
C LEU A 11 26.02 6.44 2.92
N HIS A 12 27.18 6.86 2.42
CA HIS A 12 27.26 7.52 1.12
C HIS A 12 27.11 6.50 -0.03
N GLN A 13 26.44 6.90 -1.12
CA GLN A 13 26.21 6.03 -2.28
C GLN A 13 27.50 5.42 -2.85
N SER A 14 28.59 6.20 -2.90
CA SER A 14 29.88 5.67 -3.39
C SER A 14 30.42 4.54 -2.52
N VAL A 15 30.25 4.64 -1.20
CA VAL A 15 30.67 3.59 -0.25
C VAL A 15 29.80 2.36 -0.43
N PHE A 16 28.47 2.54 -0.54
CA PHE A 16 27.55 1.43 -0.81
C PHE A 16 27.89 0.70 -2.11
N GLN A 17 28.22 1.42 -3.19
CA GLN A 17 28.58 0.82 -4.48
C GLN A 17 29.92 0.06 -4.45
N MET A 18 30.83 0.40 -3.52
CA MET A 18 32.10 -0.30 -3.33
C MET A 18 31.99 -1.54 -2.44
N MET A 19 30.87 -1.73 -1.74
CA MET A 19 30.66 -2.91 -0.89
C MET A 19 30.48 -4.18 -1.73
N PRO A 20 30.93 -5.35 -1.23
CA PRO A 20 30.60 -6.64 -1.84
C PRO A 20 29.08 -6.85 -1.96
N ASP A 21 28.64 -7.55 -3.00
CA ASP A 21 27.22 -7.82 -3.28
C ASP A 21 26.47 -8.44 -2.10
N GLU A 22 27.12 -9.36 -1.39
CA GLU A 22 26.59 -10.01 -0.19
C GLU A 22 26.27 -9.01 0.92
N ILE A 23 27.20 -8.08 1.19
CA ILE A 23 27.05 -7.03 2.20
C ILE A 23 25.96 -6.04 1.79
N ARG A 24 25.92 -5.65 0.51
CA ARG A 24 24.85 -4.77 -0.01
C ARG A 24 23.48 -5.40 0.18
N ARG A 25 23.35 -6.69 -0.14
CA ARG A 25 22.10 -7.44 0.05
C ARG A 25 21.71 -7.49 1.52
N GLN A 26 22.61 -7.90 2.40
CA GLN A 26 22.34 -8.03 3.82
C GLN A 26 21.88 -6.69 4.43
N LEU A 27 22.64 -5.61 4.18
CA LEU A 27 22.28 -4.27 4.65
C LEU A 27 20.92 -3.81 4.10
N THR A 28 20.64 -4.09 2.81
CA THR A 28 19.35 -3.72 2.21
C THR A 28 18.20 -4.46 2.87
N PHE A 29 18.38 -5.75 3.18
CA PHE A 29 17.35 -6.54 3.85
C PHE A 29 17.13 -6.09 5.29
N GLU A 30 18.20 -5.91 6.08
CA GLU A 30 18.10 -5.40 7.44
C GLU A 30 17.42 -4.03 7.47
N TYR A 31 17.77 -3.14 6.54
CA TYR A 31 17.12 -1.84 6.44
C TYR A 31 15.63 -1.99 6.07
N ALA A 32 15.29 -2.85 5.11
CA ALA A 32 13.91 -3.09 4.70
C ALA A 32 13.04 -3.69 5.83
N GLU A 33 13.60 -4.52 6.71
CA GLU A 33 12.92 -5.05 7.90
C GLU A 33 12.55 -3.97 8.92
N VAL A 34 13.27 -2.84 8.94
CA VAL A 34 12.93 -1.70 9.80
C VAL A 34 11.67 -0.96 9.30
N TRP A 35 11.37 -1.04 8.01
CA TRP A 35 10.25 -0.30 7.41
C TRP A 35 8.91 -1.03 7.50
N GLU A 36 8.93 -2.37 7.53
CA GLU A 36 7.71 -3.16 7.38
C GLU A 36 7.85 -4.50 8.10
N GLU A 37 6.73 -4.98 8.66
CA GLU A 37 6.64 -6.38 9.08
C GLU A 37 6.45 -7.30 7.87
N TRP A 38 7.33 -8.29 7.69
CA TRP A 38 7.34 -9.16 6.51
C TRP A 38 6.32 -10.31 6.55
N THR A 39 5.32 -10.21 7.41
CA THR A 39 4.23 -11.20 7.56
C THR A 39 3.10 -10.87 6.61
N ALA A 40 2.79 -11.71 5.63
CA ALA A 40 1.67 -11.44 4.70
C ALA A 40 0.61 -12.53 4.73
N SER A 41 -0.64 -12.15 4.46
CA SER A 41 -1.71 -13.12 4.30
C SER A 41 -1.52 -13.96 3.03
N CYS A 42 -1.92 -15.24 3.08
CA CYS A 42 -1.86 -16.13 1.93
C CYS A 42 -2.74 -15.61 0.78
N ILE A 43 -2.27 -15.76 -0.46
CA ILE A 43 -3.03 -15.33 -1.64
C ILE A 43 -4.15 -16.36 -1.92
N PRO A 44 -5.44 -16.00 -1.79
CA PRO A 44 -6.53 -16.95 -1.99
C PRO A 44 -6.64 -17.32 -3.48
N ALA A 45 -7.24 -18.49 -3.77
CA ALA A 45 -7.48 -18.94 -5.15
C ALA A 45 -8.39 -17.97 -5.94
N THR A 46 -9.22 -17.22 -5.22
CA THR A 46 -10.16 -16.23 -5.76
C THR A 46 -9.55 -14.86 -6.02
N CYS A 47 -8.27 -14.64 -5.69
CA CYS A 47 -7.57 -13.39 -5.98
C CYS A 47 -7.44 -13.18 -7.50
N PRO A 48 -7.85 -12.01 -8.04
CA PRO A 48 -7.71 -11.70 -9.47
C PRO A 48 -6.26 -11.82 -9.95
N ASP A 49 -6.08 -12.29 -11.18
CA ASP A 49 -4.74 -12.61 -11.72
C ASP A 49 -3.80 -11.39 -11.77
N HIS A 50 -4.32 -10.19 -12.05
CA HIS A 50 -3.49 -8.98 -12.04
C HIS A 50 -3.06 -8.60 -10.64
N VAL A 51 -3.95 -8.68 -9.65
CA VAL A 51 -3.59 -8.44 -8.25
C VAL A 51 -2.59 -9.48 -7.75
N ARG A 52 -2.79 -10.76 -8.10
CA ARG A 52 -1.89 -11.86 -7.72
C ARG A 52 -0.44 -11.61 -8.14
N ARG A 53 -0.20 -10.94 -9.28
CA ARG A 53 1.16 -10.64 -9.76
C ARG A 53 1.94 -9.72 -8.81
N LEU A 54 1.26 -8.81 -8.13
CA LEU A 54 1.89 -7.84 -7.21
C LEU A 54 1.69 -8.20 -5.74
N ALA A 55 0.67 -8.99 -5.41
CA ALA A 55 0.39 -9.39 -4.04
C ALA A 55 1.61 -10.04 -3.36
N ASN A 56 1.97 -9.50 -2.20
CA ASN A 56 3.08 -9.94 -1.36
C ASN A 56 4.45 -9.81 -2.07
N THR A 57 4.64 -8.74 -2.83
CA THR A 57 5.89 -8.42 -3.51
C THR A 57 6.35 -7.00 -3.19
N PHE A 58 7.65 -6.76 -3.36
CA PHE A 58 8.22 -5.42 -3.25
C PHE A 58 8.28 -4.74 -4.63
N PRO A 59 7.95 -3.44 -4.73
CA PRO A 59 8.23 -2.64 -5.91
C PRO A 59 9.73 -2.60 -6.24
N LEU A 60 10.03 -2.59 -7.54
CA LEU A 60 11.40 -2.37 -8.04
C LEU A 60 11.82 -0.90 -7.96
N THR A 61 10.86 0.03 -7.93
CA THR A 61 11.08 1.47 -7.91
C THR A 61 10.11 2.15 -6.95
N SER A 62 10.58 3.20 -6.27
CA SER A 62 9.70 4.09 -5.49
C SER A 62 8.74 4.87 -6.41
N GLY A 63 7.59 5.29 -5.88
CA GLY A 63 6.67 6.22 -6.55
C GLY A 63 5.21 5.79 -6.48
N SER A 64 4.92 4.48 -6.58
CA SER A 64 3.56 3.97 -6.40
C SER A 64 3.08 4.24 -4.99
N ASN A 65 1.93 4.88 -4.81
CA ASN A 65 1.28 5.02 -3.50
C ASN A 65 0.06 4.10 -3.35
N CYS A 66 -0.60 4.13 -2.19
CA CYS A 66 -1.79 3.31 -1.89
C CYS A 66 -2.94 3.53 -2.88
N LEU A 67 -3.12 4.79 -3.32
CA LEU A 67 -4.16 5.18 -4.27
C LEU A 67 -3.92 4.53 -5.64
N ALA A 68 -2.67 4.55 -6.11
CA ALA A 68 -2.27 3.91 -7.35
C ALA A 68 -2.43 2.39 -7.29
N ALA A 69 -2.03 1.75 -6.18
CA ALA A 69 -2.21 0.33 -5.96
C ALA A 69 -3.70 -0.07 -5.97
N THR A 70 -4.55 0.75 -5.36
CA THR A 70 -6.00 0.53 -5.35
C THR A 70 -6.60 0.66 -6.74
N LEU A 71 -6.22 1.69 -7.51
CA LEU A 71 -6.71 1.84 -8.89
C LEU A 71 -6.19 0.73 -9.82
N PHE A 72 -4.96 0.26 -9.63
CA PHE A 72 -4.47 -0.93 -10.32
C PHE A 72 -5.36 -2.14 -10.04
N ALA A 73 -5.71 -2.39 -8.77
CA ALA A 73 -6.59 -3.49 -8.41
C ALA A 73 -8.00 -3.36 -9.02
N VAL A 74 -8.54 -2.14 -9.05
CA VAL A 74 -9.86 -1.83 -9.63
C VAL A 74 -9.88 -1.98 -11.15
N THR A 75 -8.87 -1.47 -11.84
CA THR A 75 -8.89 -1.30 -13.31
C THR A 75 -8.13 -2.39 -14.07
N GLY A 76 -7.19 -3.08 -13.41
CA GLY A 76 -6.23 -3.97 -14.06
C GLY A 76 -5.20 -3.25 -14.94
N ALA A 77 -5.17 -1.91 -14.93
CA ALA A 77 -4.27 -1.14 -15.78
C ALA A 77 -2.84 -1.12 -15.21
N GLU A 78 -1.94 -1.92 -15.79
CA GLU A 78 -0.54 -2.11 -15.33
C GLU A 78 0.22 -0.80 -15.11
N TRP A 79 0.02 0.20 -15.99
CA TRP A 79 0.72 1.48 -15.89
C TRP A 79 0.40 2.23 -14.59
N MET A 80 -0.75 1.96 -13.94
CA MET A 80 -1.12 2.58 -12.67
C MET A 80 -0.27 2.09 -11.51
N ALA A 81 0.21 0.84 -11.53
CA ALA A 81 0.99 0.26 -10.44
C ALA A 81 2.35 0.95 -10.22
N THR A 82 2.78 1.86 -11.10
CA THR A 82 4.04 2.61 -10.98
C THR A 82 3.82 4.11 -10.76
N GLN A 83 2.58 4.59 -10.67
CA GLN A 83 2.29 6.02 -10.60
C GLN A 83 2.14 6.52 -9.17
N TRP A 84 2.48 7.78 -8.96
CA TRP A 84 1.99 8.52 -7.79
C TRP A 84 0.65 9.16 -8.15
N VAL A 85 -0.42 8.81 -7.43
CA VAL A 85 -1.77 9.31 -7.71
C VAL A 85 -2.22 10.29 -6.63
N HIS A 86 -2.75 11.43 -7.03
CA HIS A 86 -3.33 12.42 -6.12
C HIS A 86 -4.77 12.03 -5.71
N PRO A 87 -5.23 12.34 -4.47
CA PRO A 87 -6.60 12.02 -4.01
C PRO A 87 -7.75 12.44 -4.94
N GLY A 88 -7.66 13.63 -5.54
CA GLY A 88 -8.68 14.10 -6.49
C GLY A 88 -8.75 13.24 -7.75
N THR A 89 -7.59 12.89 -8.33
CA THR A 89 -7.51 11.97 -9.48
C THR A 89 -8.00 10.58 -9.10
N PHE A 90 -7.67 10.11 -7.90
CA PHE A 90 -8.12 8.84 -7.39
C PHE A 90 -9.65 8.72 -7.37
N LEU A 91 -10.35 9.67 -6.73
CA LEU A 91 -11.81 9.66 -6.63
C LEU A 91 -12.47 9.80 -8.01
N GLN A 92 -11.90 10.63 -8.89
CA GLN A 92 -12.41 10.78 -10.26
C GLN A 92 -12.29 9.46 -11.05
N THR A 93 -11.13 8.81 -11.03
CA THR A 93 -10.90 7.55 -11.74
C THR A 93 -11.72 6.41 -11.14
N LEU A 94 -11.87 6.37 -9.81
CA LEU A 94 -12.73 5.40 -9.13
C LEU A 94 -14.19 5.55 -9.59
N GLY A 95 -14.71 6.78 -9.64
CA GLY A 95 -16.04 7.05 -10.19
C GLY A 95 -16.18 6.68 -11.68
N GLN A 96 -15.16 6.95 -12.50
CA GLN A 96 -15.14 6.52 -13.91
C GLN A 96 -15.14 4.99 -14.07
N ALA A 97 -14.60 4.25 -13.09
CA ALA A 97 -14.66 2.80 -13.04
C ALA A 97 -16.03 2.26 -12.56
N GLY A 98 -17.01 3.14 -12.31
CA GLY A 98 -18.38 2.79 -11.94
C GLY A 98 -18.60 2.59 -10.43
N TYR A 99 -17.62 2.95 -9.61
CA TYR A 99 -17.75 2.86 -8.15
C TYR A 99 -18.54 4.04 -7.60
N ILE A 100 -19.50 3.75 -6.73
CA ILE A 100 -20.27 4.73 -5.99
C ILE A 100 -20.02 4.57 -4.51
N ARG A 101 -20.04 5.68 -3.77
CA ARG A 101 -20.01 5.63 -2.31
C ARG A 101 -21.31 5.01 -1.81
N ILE A 102 -21.19 4.04 -0.89
CA ILE A 102 -22.33 3.39 -0.25
C ILE A 102 -22.23 3.52 1.27
N GLU A 103 -23.36 3.40 1.95
CA GLU A 103 -23.42 3.19 3.39
C GLU A 103 -23.66 1.70 3.63
N SER A 104 -22.64 1.01 4.15
CA SER A 104 -22.70 -0.42 4.43
C SER A 104 -21.86 -0.74 5.65
N GLU A 105 -22.39 -1.57 6.54
CA GLU A 105 -21.66 -2.13 7.69
C GLU A 105 -20.80 -3.33 7.28
N THR A 106 -21.08 -3.93 6.12
CA THR A 106 -20.33 -5.07 5.59
C THR A 106 -19.44 -4.65 4.44
N THR A 107 -18.20 -5.18 4.45
CA THR A 107 -17.28 -5.09 3.31
C THR A 107 -17.39 -6.36 2.48
N GLU A 108 -17.57 -6.20 1.17
CA GLU A 108 -17.70 -7.28 0.20
C GLU A 108 -16.49 -7.32 -0.73
N ARG A 109 -16.36 -8.42 -1.50
CA ARG A 109 -15.32 -8.52 -2.52
C ARG A 109 -15.50 -7.38 -3.53
N GLU A 110 -14.38 -6.87 -4.01
CA GLU A 110 -14.26 -5.75 -4.94
C GLU A 110 -14.59 -4.38 -4.36
N ASP A 111 -15.00 -4.29 -3.08
CA ASP A 111 -15.14 -3.00 -2.42
C ASP A 111 -13.80 -2.27 -2.34
N VAL A 112 -13.88 -0.94 -2.45
CA VAL A 112 -12.77 -0.06 -2.15
C VAL A 112 -13.07 0.67 -0.85
N LEU A 113 -12.16 0.57 0.11
CA LEU A 113 -12.22 1.36 1.33
C LEU A 113 -11.28 2.54 1.19
N THR A 114 -11.75 3.72 1.61
CA THR A 114 -10.92 4.92 1.75
C THR A 114 -10.95 5.43 3.17
N PHE A 115 -9.81 5.87 3.67
CA PHE A 115 -9.64 6.46 4.99
C PHE A 115 -9.39 7.96 4.82
N ILE A 116 -10.24 8.76 5.43
CA ILE A 116 -10.34 10.20 5.16
C ILE A 116 -10.10 10.99 6.44
N ASP A 117 -9.33 12.08 6.32
CA ASP A 117 -9.08 13.02 7.42
C ASP A 117 -10.28 13.96 7.66
N GLU A 118 -10.20 14.74 8.75
CA GLU A 118 -11.23 15.72 9.12
C GLU A 118 -11.48 16.79 8.04
N ALA A 119 -10.50 17.03 7.16
CA ALA A 119 -10.59 17.96 6.05
C ALA A 119 -11.21 17.32 4.78
N GLY A 120 -11.62 16.06 4.84
CA GLY A 120 -12.22 15.35 3.71
C GLY A 120 -11.20 14.82 2.69
N ARG A 121 -9.90 14.77 3.02
CA ARG A 121 -8.83 14.29 2.13
C ARG A 121 -8.54 12.81 2.38
N VAL A 122 -8.54 12.02 1.30
CA VAL A 122 -8.14 10.61 1.35
C VAL A 122 -6.68 10.50 1.75
N GLN A 123 -6.41 9.89 2.91
CA GLN A 123 -5.08 9.57 3.39
C GLN A 123 -4.64 8.17 2.93
N HIS A 124 -5.60 7.25 2.85
CA HIS A 124 -5.33 5.88 2.44
C HIS A 124 -6.49 5.27 1.66
N ALA A 125 -6.19 4.31 0.79
CA ALA A 125 -7.18 3.50 0.10
C ALA A 125 -6.69 2.07 -0.06
N THR A 126 -7.64 1.12 -0.11
CA THR A 126 -7.35 -0.30 -0.25
C THR A 126 -8.48 -1.02 -0.98
N TYR A 127 -8.18 -2.18 -1.57
CA TYR A 127 -9.11 -2.98 -2.35
C TYR A 127 -9.42 -4.32 -1.68
N CYS A 128 -10.69 -4.63 -1.46
CA CYS A 128 -11.14 -5.88 -0.83
C CYS A 128 -11.09 -7.05 -1.82
N ILE A 129 -10.27 -8.05 -1.53
CA ILE A 129 -10.19 -9.32 -2.27
C ILE A 129 -11.31 -10.30 -1.82
N GLY A 130 -11.98 -9.97 -0.72
CA GLY A 130 -13.05 -10.74 -0.09
C GLY A 130 -12.56 -11.51 1.14
N ALA A 131 -13.51 -12.00 1.95
CA ALA A 131 -13.23 -12.71 3.21
C ALA A 131 -12.33 -11.93 4.18
N GLY A 132 -12.47 -10.60 4.24
CA GLY A 132 -11.70 -9.73 5.13
C GLY A 132 -10.24 -9.48 4.69
N LEU A 133 -9.85 -9.90 3.48
CA LEU A 133 -8.53 -9.66 2.91
C LEU A 133 -8.50 -8.44 2.01
N PHE A 134 -7.43 -7.66 2.14
CA PHE A 134 -7.26 -6.39 1.45
C PHE A 134 -5.92 -6.31 0.72
N PHE A 135 -5.96 -5.91 -0.54
CA PHE A 135 -4.76 -5.54 -1.30
C PHE A 135 -4.35 -4.11 -0.95
N ASN A 136 -3.24 -4.02 -0.23
CA ASN A 136 -2.80 -2.84 0.49
C ASN A 136 -1.36 -2.44 0.13
N LYS A 137 -1.05 -1.14 0.22
CA LYS A 137 0.31 -0.64 0.16
C LYS A 137 0.49 0.54 1.12
N ASN A 138 1.30 0.36 2.16
CA ASN A 138 1.51 1.35 3.22
C ASN A 138 2.64 2.34 2.88
N GLY A 139 2.46 3.16 1.85
CA GLY A 139 3.41 4.23 1.50
C GLY A 139 3.88 4.19 0.06
N GLN A 140 4.90 5.00 -0.24
CA GLN A 140 5.36 5.24 -1.61
C GLN A 140 6.78 4.75 -1.92
N THR A 141 7.48 4.24 -0.90
CA THR A 141 8.88 3.82 -1.07
C THR A 141 8.95 2.41 -1.65
N LEU A 142 10.16 2.05 -2.10
CA LEU A 142 10.43 0.68 -2.52
C LEU A 142 10.41 -0.35 -1.37
N PHE A 143 10.48 0.13 -0.12
CA PHE A 143 10.45 -0.69 1.09
C PHE A 143 9.03 -0.96 1.61
N ASN A 144 8.01 -0.32 1.03
CA ASN A 144 6.62 -0.63 1.35
C ASN A 144 6.12 -1.65 0.31
N PRO A 145 5.85 -2.91 0.68
CA PRO A 145 5.39 -3.91 -0.27
C PRO A 145 3.95 -3.63 -0.72
N TRP A 146 3.56 -4.22 -1.86
CA TRP A 146 2.15 -4.51 -2.09
C TRP A 146 1.82 -5.79 -1.35
N LYS A 147 0.83 -5.75 -0.47
CA LYS A 147 0.64 -6.78 0.54
C LYS A 147 -0.84 -7.12 0.70
N LEU A 148 -1.13 -8.40 0.87
CA LEU A 148 -2.43 -8.83 1.36
C LEU A 148 -2.40 -8.80 2.89
N ILE A 149 -3.29 -7.98 3.46
CA ILE A 149 -3.45 -7.82 4.91
C ILE A 149 -4.88 -8.15 5.32
N GLN A 150 -5.06 -8.51 6.58
CA GLN A 150 -6.37 -8.70 7.18
C GLN A 150 -7.02 -7.37 7.54
N GLN A 151 -8.35 -7.41 7.71
CA GLN A 151 -9.11 -6.25 8.15
C GLN A 151 -8.58 -5.65 9.46
N HIS A 152 -8.25 -6.46 10.46
CA HIS A 152 -7.79 -5.93 11.74
C HIS A 152 -6.49 -5.11 11.58
N GLU A 153 -5.51 -5.62 10.84
CA GLU A 153 -4.25 -4.90 10.54
C GLU A 153 -4.52 -3.56 9.84
N LEU A 154 -5.47 -3.53 8.90
CA LEU A 154 -5.85 -2.32 8.18
C LEU A 154 -6.44 -1.27 9.14
N PHE A 155 -7.34 -1.67 10.03
CA PHE A 155 -7.99 -0.75 10.98
C PHE A 155 -7.10 -0.39 12.16
N GLU A 156 -6.13 -1.22 12.54
CA GLU A 156 -5.08 -0.83 13.49
C GLU A 156 -4.21 0.30 12.93
N ALA A 157 -3.91 0.28 11.62
CA ALA A 157 -3.08 1.29 10.98
C ALA A 157 -3.84 2.58 10.62
N TRP A 158 -5.10 2.48 10.21
CA TRP A 158 -5.86 3.60 9.62
C TRP A 158 -7.19 3.91 10.31
N GLY A 159 -7.53 3.21 11.40
CA GLY A 159 -8.83 3.30 12.06
C GLY A 159 -9.15 4.65 12.71
N ASP A 160 -8.14 5.50 12.94
CA ASP A 160 -8.33 6.87 13.43
C ASP A 160 -8.98 7.79 12.39
N TYR A 161 -8.98 7.39 11.11
CA TYR A 161 -9.60 8.12 10.02
C TYR A 161 -11.05 7.68 9.78
N THR A 162 -11.85 8.56 9.19
CA THR A 162 -13.21 8.20 8.75
C THR A 162 -13.13 7.24 7.57
N CYS A 163 -13.60 6.00 7.75
CA CYS A 163 -13.66 5.01 6.69
C CYS A 163 -14.91 5.23 5.82
N GLN A 164 -14.74 5.15 4.49
CA GLN A 164 -15.83 5.16 3.52
C GLN A 164 -15.70 3.97 2.57
N THR A 165 -16.84 3.38 2.22
CA THR A 165 -16.92 2.25 1.30
C THR A 165 -17.42 2.70 -0.07
N TYR A 166 -16.73 2.23 -1.11
CA TYR A 166 -17.11 2.40 -2.51
C TYR A 166 -17.33 1.03 -3.14
N ARG A 167 -18.44 0.88 -3.85
CA ARG A 167 -18.83 -0.37 -4.50
C ARG A 167 -19.30 -0.10 -5.92
N ARG A 168 -18.99 -1.04 -6.83
CA ARG A 168 -19.56 -1.06 -8.18
C ARG A 168 -20.88 -1.85 -8.15
N PRO A 169 -22.02 -1.26 -8.56
CA PRO A 169 -23.33 -1.92 -8.58
C PRO A 169 -23.40 -3.14 -9.51
#